data_AF-A0A2V6B2D2-F1
#
_entry.id   AF-A0A2V6B2D2-F1
#
_cell.length_a   1.000
_cell.length_b   1.000
_cell.length_c   1.000
_cell.angle_alpha   90.00
_cell.angle_beta   90.00
_cell.angle_gamma   90.00
#
_symmetry.space_group_name_H-M   'P 1'
#
loop_
_entity.id
_entity.type
_entity.pdbx_description
1 polymer ?
#
loop_
_entity_poly.entity_id
_entity_poly.type
_entity_poly.pdbx_seq_one_letter_code
_entity_poly.pdbx_strand_id
1 'polypeptide(L)'
;MLKSFAALFLSTSAVFAQTNPSAYDALRAVGTQVNRDFVNRVVSVTGVDGNPQPSSWRILIDDPNARDGIREVEVTDGRITSNRISRRNIAGTPRGATINPTRLNLDSSGAYEVASRTADSSHVPFALVSYTLRTSERGDAT
;
A
#
# COMPACT_ATOMS: atom_id res chain seq x y z
N MET A 1 -16.85 -5.75 62.83
CA MET A 1 -17.05 -6.60 61.65
C MET A 1 -17.51 -5.71 60.50
N LEU A 2 -16.65 -5.44 59.51
CA LEU A 2 -17.05 -4.71 58.31
C LEU A 2 -16.59 -5.52 57.10
N LYS A 3 -17.53 -6.23 56.50
CA LYS A 3 -17.41 -6.89 55.20
C LYS A 3 -17.75 -5.88 54.11
N SER A 4 -17.26 -6.14 52.88
CA SER A 4 -17.63 -5.53 51.59
C SER A 4 -16.65 -4.48 51.07
N PHE A 5 -16.31 -4.40 49.78
CA PHE A 5 -16.62 -5.17 48.57
C PHE A 5 -15.45 -4.82 47.61
N ALA A 6 -14.65 -5.79 47.15
CA ALA A 6 -13.61 -5.51 46.16
C ALA A 6 -14.27 -5.44 44.78
N ALA A 7 -14.48 -4.22 44.27
CA ALA A 7 -14.96 -4.00 42.90
C ALA A 7 -13.80 -4.24 41.91
N LEU A 8 -13.86 -5.36 41.20
CA LEU A 8 -12.93 -5.69 40.13
C LEU A 8 -13.33 -4.89 38.87
N PHE A 9 -12.63 -3.78 38.61
CA PHE A 9 -12.73 -3.08 37.34
C PHE A 9 -12.03 -3.92 36.25
N LEU A 10 -12.82 -4.65 35.46
CA LEU A 10 -12.38 -5.28 34.22
C LEU A 10 -12.23 -4.19 33.16
N SER A 11 -11.02 -3.65 33.03
CA SER A 11 -10.65 -2.80 31.89
C SER A 11 -10.61 -3.64 30.62
N THR A 12 -11.70 -3.70 29.87
CA THR A 12 -11.67 -4.22 28.49
C THR A 12 -10.93 -3.22 27.62
N SER A 13 -9.61 -3.37 27.49
CA SER A 13 -8.86 -2.65 26.46
C SER A 13 -9.33 -3.18 25.10
N ALA A 14 -10.09 -2.37 24.37
CA ALA A 14 -10.32 -2.59 22.95
C ALA A 14 -8.96 -2.61 22.27
N VAL A 15 -8.51 -3.79 21.82
CA VAL A 15 -7.35 -3.91 20.96
C VAL A 15 -7.78 -3.32 19.62
N PHE A 16 -7.51 -2.04 19.40
CA PHE A 16 -7.54 -1.50 18.05
C PHE A 16 -6.45 -2.25 17.27
N ALA A 17 -6.86 -3.19 16.42
CA ALA A 17 -5.96 -3.78 15.44
C ALA A 17 -5.47 -2.62 14.57
N GLN A 18 -4.25 -2.14 14.84
CA GLN A 18 -3.63 -1.10 14.05
C GLN A 18 -3.44 -1.67 12.65
N THR A 19 -4.35 -1.31 11.76
CA THR A 19 -4.34 -1.80 10.39
C THR A 19 -3.21 -1.07 9.68
N ASN A 20 -2.35 -1.81 8.97
CA ASN A 20 -1.28 -1.18 8.21
C ASN A 20 -1.85 -0.14 7.22
N PRO A 21 -1.10 0.93 6.89
CA PRO A 21 -1.59 1.96 5.98
C PRO A 21 -1.89 1.40 4.59
N SER A 22 -2.85 2.02 3.90
CA SER A 22 -3.23 1.60 2.55
C SER A 22 -2.21 2.04 1.48
N ALA A 23 -2.43 1.60 0.24
CA ALA A 23 -1.64 2.05 -0.90
C ALA A 23 -1.72 3.57 -1.08
N TYR A 24 -2.90 4.18 -0.86
CA TYR A 24 -3.07 5.63 -0.94
C TYR A 24 -2.30 6.35 0.16
N ASP A 25 -2.27 5.82 1.38
CA ASP A 25 -1.47 6.39 2.45
C ASP A 25 0.03 6.31 2.11
N ALA A 26 0.49 5.23 1.49
CA ALA A 26 1.86 5.11 1.01
C ALA A 26 2.18 6.11 -0.11
N LEU A 27 1.28 6.30 -1.09
CA LEU A 27 1.42 7.34 -2.12
C LEU A 27 1.43 8.75 -1.53
N ARG A 28 0.60 8.99 -0.51
CA ARG A 28 0.60 10.26 0.24
C ARG A 28 1.93 10.45 0.97
N ALA A 29 2.50 9.41 1.57
CA ALA A 29 3.82 9.46 2.19
C ALA A 29 4.91 9.84 1.17
N VAL A 30 4.89 9.27 -0.04
CA VAL A 30 5.80 9.69 -1.13
C VAL A 30 5.66 11.17 -1.45
N GLY A 31 4.41 11.64 -1.65
CA GLY A 31 4.15 13.03 -2.00
C GLY A 31 4.54 14.03 -0.91
N THR A 32 4.44 13.63 0.36
CA THR A 32 4.72 14.51 1.52
C THR A 32 6.17 14.44 2.01
N GLN A 33 6.83 13.28 1.90
CA GLN A 33 8.15 13.04 2.48
C GLN A 33 9.27 12.97 1.43
N VAL A 34 8.95 12.76 0.15
CA VAL A 34 9.96 12.64 -0.93
C VAL A 34 9.84 13.81 -1.90
N ASN A 35 8.78 13.84 -2.70
CA ASN A 35 8.49 14.90 -3.65
C ASN A 35 7.03 14.76 -4.12
N ARG A 36 6.25 15.84 -4.06
CA ARG A 36 4.85 15.86 -4.49
C ARG A 36 4.67 15.47 -5.96
N ASP A 37 5.59 15.88 -6.83
CA ASP A 37 5.52 15.62 -8.27
C ASP A 37 5.71 14.15 -8.62
N PHE A 38 6.33 13.37 -7.71
CA PHE A 38 6.55 11.94 -7.91
C PHE A 38 5.26 11.13 -7.91
N VAL A 39 4.20 11.60 -7.24
CA VAL A 39 2.90 10.92 -7.22
C VAL A 39 2.28 10.85 -8.63
N ASN A 40 2.57 11.82 -9.50
CA ASN A 40 2.09 11.83 -10.89
C ASN A 40 2.98 11.02 -11.84
N ARG A 41 4.06 10.44 -11.33
CA ARG A 41 5.07 9.71 -12.11
C ARG A 41 5.30 8.31 -11.55
N VAL A 42 4.36 7.85 -10.73
CA VAL A 42 4.35 6.49 -10.21
C VAL A 42 4.13 5.55 -11.38
N VAL A 43 4.96 4.53 -11.41
CA VAL A 43 5.00 3.51 -12.45
C VAL A 43 4.31 2.23 -11.95
N SER A 44 4.55 1.87 -10.69
CA SER A 44 3.80 0.80 -10.03
C SER A 44 3.80 0.95 -8.52
N VAL A 45 2.79 0.32 -7.89
CA VAL A 45 2.68 0.15 -6.44
C VAL A 45 2.48 -1.33 -6.15
N THR A 46 3.33 -1.90 -5.31
CA THR A 46 3.26 -3.31 -4.92
C THR A 46 3.36 -3.48 -3.42
N GLY A 47 2.61 -4.43 -2.88
CA GLY A 47 2.66 -4.81 -1.47
C GLY A 47 2.29 -6.29 -1.35
N VAL A 48 2.94 -7.01 -0.45
CA VAL A 48 2.82 -8.47 -0.32
C VAL A 48 2.44 -8.85 1.10
N ASP A 49 1.86 -10.03 1.25
CA ASP A 49 1.52 -10.63 2.54
C ASP A 49 0.65 -9.73 3.44
N GLY A 50 -0.30 -9.02 2.83
CA GLY A 50 -1.24 -8.15 3.54
C GLY A 50 -2.35 -8.91 4.24
N ASN A 51 -2.73 -8.43 5.43
CA ASN A 51 -3.93 -8.86 6.14
C ASN A 51 -4.46 -7.76 7.08
N PRO A 52 -5.37 -6.88 6.62
CA PRO A 52 -5.78 -6.70 5.24
C PRO A 52 -4.70 -6.00 4.41
N GLN A 53 -3.92 -5.10 5.02
CA GLN A 53 -2.90 -4.31 4.33
C GLN A 53 -1.49 -4.87 4.61
N PRO A 54 -0.55 -4.79 3.65
CA PRO A 54 0.84 -5.15 3.85
C PRO A 54 1.53 -4.14 4.78
N SER A 55 2.58 -4.56 5.50
CA SER A 55 3.36 -3.65 6.34
C SER A 55 4.27 -2.73 5.52
N SER A 56 4.67 -3.16 4.32
CA SER A 56 5.55 -2.43 3.42
C SER A 56 4.97 -2.32 2.01
N TRP A 57 5.09 -1.13 1.44
CA TRP A 57 4.73 -0.79 0.07
C TRP A 57 5.99 -0.42 -0.71
N ARG A 58 6.18 -1.09 -1.85
CA ARG A 58 7.23 -0.76 -2.81
C ARG A 58 6.63 0.01 -3.98
N ILE A 59 7.15 1.21 -4.20
CA ILE A 59 6.67 2.17 -5.19
C ILE A 59 7.80 2.43 -6.20
N LEU A 60 7.52 2.17 -7.47
CA LEU A 60 8.40 2.51 -8.56
C LEU A 60 7.95 3.82 -9.18
N ILE A 61 8.90 4.71 -9.45
CA ILE A 61 8.65 6.08 -9.88
C ILE A 61 9.57 6.36 -11.05
N ASP A 62 9.02 6.90 -12.14
CA ASP A 62 9.80 7.46 -13.23
C ASP A 62 10.52 8.72 -12.70
N ASP A 63 11.84 8.79 -12.80
CA ASP A 63 12.70 9.89 -12.32
C ASP A 63 13.67 10.25 -13.46
N PRO A 64 13.45 11.35 -14.21
CA PRO A 64 14.20 11.64 -15.41
C PRO A 64 15.61 12.15 -15.07
N ASN A 65 15.84 12.51 -13.80
CA ASN A 65 17.12 12.97 -13.27
C ASN A 65 17.97 11.79 -12.80
N ALA A 66 17.41 10.59 -12.74
CA ALA A 66 18.12 9.36 -12.42
C ALA A 66 18.72 8.73 -13.68
N ARG A 67 19.96 8.23 -13.60
CA ARG A 67 20.69 7.64 -14.76
C ARG A 67 19.92 6.53 -15.51
N ASP A 68 19.13 5.73 -14.80
CA ASP A 68 18.32 4.65 -15.38
C ASP A 68 16.81 4.97 -15.46
N GLY A 69 16.44 6.20 -15.10
CA GLY A 69 15.07 6.72 -15.21
C GLY A 69 14.11 6.23 -14.12
N ILE A 70 14.52 5.35 -13.20
CA ILE A 70 13.62 4.79 -12.18
C ILE A 70 14.16 4.99 -10.76
N ARG A 71 13.28 5.49 -9.90
CA ARG A 71 13.44 5.54 -8.45
C ARG A 71 12.54 4.52 -7.79
N GLU A 72 13.09 3.83 -6.80
CA GLU A 72 12.36 2.89 -5.96
C GLU A 72 12.27 3.47 -4.55
N VAL A 73 11.05 3.58 -4.06
CA VAL A 73 10.72 4.05 -2.72
C VAL A 73 10.02 2.93 -1.97
N GLU A 74 10.46 2.66 -0.75
CA GLU A 74 9.82 1.73 0.17
C GLU A 74 9.18 2.51 1.30
N VAL A 75 7.91 2.22 1.57
CA VAL A 75 7.10 2.84 2.62
C VAL A 75 6.65 1.77 3.58
N THR A 76 7.14 1.82 4.81
CA THR A 76 6.75 0.88 5.88
C THR A 76 6.05 1.67 6.96
N ASP A 77 4.88 1.20 7.38
CA ASP A 77 4.05 1.86 8.41
C ASP A 77 3.83 3.37 8.15
N GLY A 78 3.70 3.74 6.87
CA GLY A 78 3.46 5.12 6.41
C GLY A 78 4.69 6.03 6.41
N ARG A 79 5.89 5.48 6.61
CA ARG A 79 7.16 6.22 6.60
C ARG A 79 8.08 5.72 5.50
N ILE A 80 8.85 6.62 4.91
CA ILE A 80 9.87 6.23 3.92
C ILE A 80 11.01 5.49 4.63
N THR A 81 11.19 4.21 4.33
CA THR A 81 12.28 3.37 4.86
C THR A 81 13.39 3.17 3.86
N SER A 82 13.09 3.27 2.55
CA SER A 82 14.09 3.26 1.49
C SER A 82 13.75 4.26 0.39
N ASN A 83 14.76 4.93 -0.14
CA ASN A 83 14.63 5.79 -1.31
C ASN A 83 15.92 5.72 -2.13
N ARG A 84 15.89 4.98 -3.24
CA ARG A 84 17.08 4.69 -4.04
C ARG A 84 16.80 4.81 -5.53
N ILE A 85 17.82 5.20 -6.28
CA ILE A 85 17.79 5.10 -7.75
C ILE A 85 18.01 3.62 -8.09
N SER A 86 17.06 3.02 -8.81
CA SER A 86 17.19 1.64 -9.26
C SER A 86 18.26 1.58 -10.34
N ARG A 87 19.24 0.66 -10.17
CA ARG A 87 20.29 0.38 -11.15
C ARG A 87 19.95 -0.78 -12.10
N ARG A 88 18.74 -1.32 -11.99
CA ARG A 88 18.28 -2.49 -12.76
C ARG A 88 17.18 -2.06 -13.71
N ASN A 89 17.28 -2.47 -14.97
CA ASN A 89 16.14 -2.46 -15.89
C ASN A 89 15.04 -3.33 -15.29
N ILE A 90 13.91 -2.72 -14.93
CA ILE A 90 12.77 -3.43 -14.35
C ILE A 90 11.97 -4.01 -15.49
N ALA A 91 12.17 -5.30 -15.76
CA ALA A 91 11.47 -6.03 -16.82
C ALA A 91 9.95 -5.97 -16.59
N GLY A 92 9.18 -5.77 -17.67
CA GLY A 92 7.71 -5.76 -17.63
C GLY A 92 7.08 -4.46 -17.16
N THR A 93 7.85 -3.36 -17.08
CA THR A 93 7.27 -2.02 -16.91
C THR A 93 7.70 -1.09 -18.03
N PRO A 94 6.78 -0.63 -18.90
CA PRO A 94 7.16 0.27 -19.98
C PRO A 94 7.68 1.59 -19.39
N ARG A 95 8.89 2.00 -19.77
CA ARG A 95 9.40 3.34 -19.40
C ARG A 95 8.39 4.39 -19.90
N GLY A 96 8.02 5.32 -19.01
CA GLY A 96 7.05 6.37 -19.31
C GLY A 96 5.57 5.98 -19.17
N ALA A 97 5.26 4.70 -18.95
CA ALA A 97 3.90 4.29 -18.61
C ALA A 97 3.70 4.54 -17.10
N THR A 98 3.16 5.71 -16.79
CA THR A 98 2.86 6.15 -15.43
C THR A 98 1.38 5.96 -15.12
N ILE A 99 1.08 5.60 -13.89
CA ILE A 99 -0.29 5.55 -13.37
C ILE A 99 -0.82 6.97 -13.34
N ASN A 100 -2.00 7.19 -13.92
CA ASN A 100 -2.72 8.45 -13.75
C ASN A 100 -3.47 8.43 -12.40
N PRO A 101 -3.03 9.18 -11.37
CA PRO A 101 -3.65 9.15 -10.07
C PRO A 101 -5.08 9.70 -10.08
N THR A 102 -5.47 10.53 -11.06
CA THR A 102 -6.85 11.04 -11.16
C THR A 102 -7.85 10.02 -11.66
N ARG A 103 -7.38 8.90 -12.22
CA ARG A 103 -8.22 7.76 -12.63
C ARG A 103 -8.26 6.65 -11.58
N LEU A 104 -7.47 6.79 -10.51
CA LEU A 104 -7.45 5.84 -9.41
C LEU A 104 -8.58 6.20 -8.45
N ASN A 105 -9.66 5.42 -8.51
CA ASN A 105 -10.85 5.60 -7.68
C ASN A 105 -11.01 4.48 -6.64
N LEU A 106 -10.08 3.52 -6.61
CA LEU A 106 -10.10 2.37 -5.73
C LEU A 106 -8.75 2.24 -5.02
N ASP A 107 -8.79 2.23 -3.70
CA ASP A 107 -7.63 1.97 -2.84
C ASP A 107 -7.53 0.48 -2.47
N SER A 108 -6.40 0.05 -1.92
CA SER A 108 -6.15 -1.34 -1.51
C SER A 108 -7.12 -1.84 -0.43
N SER A 109 -7.68 -0.94 0.38
CA SER A 109 -8.75 -1.26 1.33
C SER A 109 -10.04 -1.67 0.61
N GLY A 110 -10.47 -0.93 -0.41
CA GLY A 110 -11.65 -1.28 -1.20
C GLY A 110 -11.44 -2.55 -2.03
N ALA A 111 -10.23 -2.75 -2.58
CA ALA A 111 -9.87 -3.98 -3.26
C ALA A 111 -9.93 -5.22 -2.32
N TYR A 112 -9.48 -5.06 -1.07
CA TYR A 112 -9.61 -6.11 -0.05
C TYR A 112 -11.07 -6.46 0.23
N GLU A 113 -11.93 -5.45 0.42
CA GLU A 113 -13.36 -5.68 0.71
C GLU A 113 -14.05 -6.48 -0.41
N VAL A 114 -13.73 -6.18 -1.67
CA VAL A 114 -14.24 -6.93 -2.82
C VAL A 114 -13.73 -8.37 -2.81
N ALA A 115 -12.44 -8.58 -2.56
CA ALA A 115 -11.86 -9.92 -2.48
C ALA A 115 -12.44 -10.74 -1.32
N SER A 116 -12.52 -10.16 -0.12
CA SER A 116 -13.10 -10.77 1.09
C SER A 116 -14.56 -11.17 0.84
N ARG A 117 -15.38 -10.25 0.33
CA ARG A 117 -16.79 -10.55 0.03
C ARG A 117 -16.94 -11.69 -0.98
N THR A 118 -16.08 -11.72 -2.00
CA THR A 118 -16.08 -12.78 -3.02
C THR A 118 -15.69 -14.12 -2.42
N ALA A 119 -14.61 -14.15 -1.62
CA ALA A 119 -14.14 -15.33 -0.89
C ALA A 119 -15.22 -15.89 0.06
N ASP A 120 -15.87 -15.02 0.84
CA ASP A 120 -16.95 -15.38 1.75
C ASP A 120 -18.13 -16.00 0.99
N SER A 121 -18.59 -15.34 -0.08
CA SER A 121 -19.69 -15.87 -0.91
C SER A 121 -19.35 -17.19 -1.61
N SER A 122 -18.07 -17.41 -1.88
CA SER A 122 -17.56 -18.62 -2.55
C SER A 122 -17.16 -19.72 -1.57
N HIS A 123 -17.17 -19.46 -0.26
CA HIS A 123 -16.64 -20.35 0.77
C HIS A 123 -15.18 -20.76 0.56
N VAL A 124 -14.36 -19.85 0.01
CA VAL A 124 -12.92 -20.05 -0.23
C VAL A 124 -12.15 -18.99 0.55
N PRO A 125 -11.83 -19.21 1.84
CA PRO A 125 -11.13 -18.22 2.64
C PRO A 125 -9.68 -18.05 2.16
N PHE A 126 -9.11 -16.88 2.39
CA PHE A 126 -7.69 -16.60 2.20
C PHE A 126 -7.10 -15.97 3.46
N ALA A 127 -5.81 -16.24 3.71
CA ALA A 127 -5.11 -15.70 4.88
C ALA A 127 -4.39 -14.38 4.58
N LEU A 128 -3.85 -14.25 3.37
CA LEU A 128 -3.01 -13.14 2.95
C LEU A 128 -3.40 -12.67 1.55
N VAL A 129 -3.14 -11.41 1.26
CA VAL A 129 -3.35 -10.79 -0.06
C VAL A 129 -2.08 -10.07 -0.52
N SER A 130 -1.82 -10.16 -1.82
CA SER A 130 -0.79 -9.35 -2.47
C SER A 130 -1.43 -8.38 -3.44
N TYR A 131 -0.93 -7.15 -3.44
CA TYR A 131 -1.42 -6.03 -4.23
C TYR A 131 -0.40 -5.69 -5.32
N THR A 132 -0.90 -5.47 -6.52
CA THR A 132 -0.12 -4.86 -7.61
C THR A 132 -1.02 -3.90 -8.34
N LEU A 133 -0.61 -2.65 -8.38
CA LEU A 133 -1.18 -1.63 -9.26
C LEU A 133 -0.10 -1.26 -10.27
N ARG A 134 -0.44 -1.40 -11.55
CA ARG A 134 0.43 -0.96 -12.66
C ARG A 134 -0.43 -0.47 -13.81
N THR A 135 0.17 0.31 -14.68
CA THR A 135 -0.44 0.56 -15.99
C THR A 135 -0.21 -0.64 -16.89
N SER A 136 -1.23 -1.01 -17.65
CA SER A 136 -1.11 -1.88 -18.82
C SER A 136 -0.32 -1.16 -19.93
N GLU A 137 0.15 -1.89 -20.95
CA GLU A 137 0.82 -1.32 -22.13
C GLU A 137 -0.03 -0.25 -22.85
N ARG A 138 -1.34 -0.20 -22.59
CA ARG A 138 -2.31 0.74 -23.17
C ARG A 138 -2.55 2.01 -22.33
N GLY A 139 -1.96 2.13 -21.13
CA GLY A 139 -2.14 3.32 -20.27
C GLY A 139 -3.33 3.25 -19.29
N ASP A 140 -4.04 2.12 -19.22
CA ASP A 140 -5.09 1.88 -18.24
C ASP A 140 -4.53 1.20 -16.99
N ALA A 141 -4.99 1.65 -15.80
CA ALA A 141 -4.64 1.04 -14.53
C ALA A 141 -5.33 -0.32 -14.38
N THR A 142 -4.55 -1.36 -14.04
CA THR A 142 -5.01 -2.72 -13.77
C THR A 142 -4.38 -3.26 -12.49
#